data_AF-A0AAP7PC39-F1
#
_entry.id   AF-A0AAP7PC39-F1
#
_cell.length_a   1.000
_cell.length_b   1.000
_cell.length_c   1.000
_cell.angle_alpha   90.00
_cell.angle_beta   90.00
_cell.angle_gamma   90.00
#
_symmetry.space_group_name_H-M   'P 1'
#
loop_
_entity.id
_entity.type
_entity.pdbx_description
1 polymer ?
#
loop_
_entity_poly.entity_id
_entity_poly.type
_entity_poly.pdbx_seq_one_letter_code
_entity_poly.pdbx_strand_id
1 'polypeptide(L)'
;MLLTDLLHGNTHKAEVNTHFWIECQCFDKFVSCMNCGELAILKDMNDSFELILNPVAGVLNWSCMKEDINGGISLSKGSEKLDDAAKQSILRAFNDYPKWW
;
A
#
# COMPACT_ATOMS: atom_id res chain seq x y z
N MET A 1 9.41 3.86 -2.57
CA MET A 1 8.37 4.87 -2.28
C MET A 1 8.30 5.03 -0.77
N LEU A 2 8.61 6.21 -0.23
CA LEU A 2 8.57 6.47 1.22
C LEU A 2 7.17 6.98 1.59
N LEU A 3 6.50 6.29 2.51
CA LEU A 3 5.15 6.58 3.02
C LEU A 3 5.15 7.62 4.16
N THR A 4 6.18 8.47 4.20
CA THR A 4 6.50 9.34 5.36
C THR A 4 5.71 10.65 5.41
N ASP A 5 5.07 11.07 4.32
CA ASP A 5 4.59 12.45 4.20
C ASP A 5 3.14 12.68 4.68
N LEU A 6 2.52 11.70 5.36
CA LEU A 6 1.06 11.61 5.40
C LEU A 6 0.41 11.89 6.76
N LEU A 7 1.14 11.96 7.89
CA LEU A 7 0.51 11.95 9.22
C LEU A 7 1.21 12.81 10.28
N HIS A 8 0.96 14.12 10.28
CA HIS A 8 1.20 14.96 11.45
C HIS A 8 -0.06 14.99 12.33
N GLY A 9 -0.07 14.21 13.43
CA GLY A 9 -1.15 14.24 14.42
C GLY A 9 -0.86 13.34 15.62
N ASN A 10 -0.54 13.95 16.76
CA ASN A 10 -0.14 13.32 18.03
C ASN A 10 -1.10 12.22 18.53
N THR A 11 -0.67 10.97 18.46
CA THR A 11 -0.92 9.87 19.41
C THR A 11 -0.02 8.71 19.00
N HIS A 12 0.58 7.98 19.94
CA HIS A 12 1.57 6.92 19.70
C HIS A 12 1.17 5.91 18.61
N LYS A 13 1.40 6.27 17.34
CA LYS A 13 1.35 5.36 16.19
C LYS A 13 2.71 4.69 16.16
N ALA A 14 2.74 3.38 16.41
CA ALA A 14 3.94 2.60 16.12
C ALA A 14 4.20 2.75 14.61
N GLU A 15 5.18 3.57 14.25
CA GLU A 15 5.63 3.71 12.87
C GLU A 15 6.36 2.43 12.48
N VAL A 16 5.63 1.53 11.83
CA VAL A 16 6.20 0.32 11.25
C VAL A 16 6.84 0.72 9.92
N ASN A 17 8.13 1.08 9.98
CA ASN A 17 8.95 1.35 8.80
C ASN A 17 9.43 0.04 8.18
N THR A 18 8.64 -0.53 7.27
CA THR A 18 9.02 -1.75 6.55
C THR A 18 9.45 -1.40 5.12
N HIS A 19 10.66 -1.83 4.76
CA HIS A 19 11.16 -1.77 3.39
C HIS A 19 11.13 -3.17 2.80
N PHE A 20 10.35 -3.37 1.75
CA PHE A 20 10.31 -4.63 1.01
C PHE A 20 10.14 -4.38 -0.48
N TRP A 21 10.76 -5.24 -1.28
CA TRP A 21 10.60 -5.26 -2.72
C TRP A 21 9.39 -6.13 -3.04
N ILE A 22 8.48 -5.61 -3.86
CA ILE A 22 7.37 -6.38 -4.41
C ILE A 22 7.57 -6.54 -5.90
N GLU A 23 7.46 -7.79 -6.36
CA GLU A 23 7.31 -8.09 -7.77
C GLU A 23 5.80 -8.17 -8.05
N CYS A 24 5.29 -7.34 -8.96
CA CYS A 24 3.86 -7.29 -9.24
C CYS A 24 3.59 -7.12 -10.74
N GLN A 25 2.52 -7.76 -11.23
CA GLN A 25 2.07 -7.63 -12.62
C GLN A 25 0.93 -6.63 -12.78
N CYS A 26 0.35 -6.18 -11.67
CA CYS A 26 -0.84 -5.33 -11.66
C CYS A 26 -0.54 -3.84 -11.50
N PHE A 27 0.73 -3.42 -11.54
CA PHE A 27 1.15 -2.05 -11.24
C PHE A 27 0.43 -0.99 -12.09
N ASP A 28 0.44 -1.13 -13.42
CA ASP A 28 -0.19 -0.12 -14.28
C ASP A 28 -1.71 -0.06 -14.11
N LYS A 29 -2.36 -1.22 -13.90
CA LYS A 29 -3.79 -1.29 -13.60
C LYS A 29 -4.09 -0.62 -12.26
N PHE A 30 -3.27 -0.87 -11.25
CA PHE A 30 -3.38 -0.25 -9.94
C PHE A 30 -3.30 1.28 -10.04
N VAL A 31 -2.29 1.82 -10.74
CA VAL A 31 -2.14 3.26 -10.97
C VAL A 31 -3.33 3.84 -11.75
N SER A 32 -3.80 3.16 -12.79
CA SER A 32 -4.97 3.59 -13.56
C SER A 32 -6.23 3.68 -12.70
N CYS A 33 -6.54 2.64 -11.92
CA CYS A 33 -7.69 2.63 -11.01
C CYS A 33 -7.59 3.74 -9.95
N MET A 34 -6.40 3.98 -9.38
CA MET A 34 -6.22 5.09 -8.44
C MET A 34 -6.52 6.45 -9.09
N ASN A 35 -6.02 6.69 -10.30
CA ASN A 35 -6.24 7.95 -11.04
C ASN A 35 -7.71 8.15 -11.41
N CYS A 36 -8.45 7.07 -11.67
CA CYS A 36 -9.89 7.11 -11.95
C CYS A 36 -10.77 7.20 -10.69
N GLY A 37 -10.18 7.14 -9.49
CA GLY A 37 -10.95 7.09 -8.24
C GLY A 37 -11.74 5.79 -8.08
N GLU A 38 -11.25 4.70 -8.67
CA GLU A 38 -11.83 3.36 -8.56
C GLU A 38 -11.16 2.55 -7.44
N LEU A 39 -11.70 1.36 -7.15
CA LEU A 39 -11.06 0.40 -6.27
C LEU A 39 -9.72 -0.04 -6.89
N ALA A 40 -8.61 0.34 -6.26
CA ALA A 40 -7.28 -0.02 -6.72
C ALA A 40 -6.67 -1.09 -5.80
N ILE A 41 -6.22 -2.19 -6.40
CA ILE A 41 -5.62 -3.31 -5.67
C ILE A 41 -4.23 -3.57 -6.24
N LEU A 42 -3.22 -3.55 -5.37
CA LEU A 42 -1.84 -3.93 -5.68
C LEU A 42 -1.52 -5.22 -4.92
N LYS A 43 -1.11 -6.24 -5.66
CA LYS A 43 -0.65 -7.53 -5.12
C LYS A 43 0.71 -7.86 -5.66
N ASP A 44 1.54 -8.49 -4.83
CA ASP A 44 2.73 -9.15 -5.33
C ASP A 44 2.36 -10.46 -6.04
N MET A 45 3.31 -11.03 -6.79
CA MET A 45 3.10 -12.26 -7.56
C MET A 45 2.90 -13.51 -6.69
N ASN A 46 3.27 -13.46 -5.40
CA ASN A 46 3.17 -14.58 -4.48
C ASN A 46 1.94 -14.50 -3.56
N ASP A 47 1.03 -13.54 -3.80
CA ASP A 47 -0.12 -13.24 -2.92
C ASP A 47 0.27 -13.06 -1.44
N SER A 48 1.52 -12.68 -1.19
CA SER A 48 2.09 -12.46 0.14
C SER A 48 1.95 -11.00 0.59
N PHE A 49 1.63 -10.08 -0.33
CA PHE A 49 1.34 -8.70 -0.04
C PHE A 49 0.10 -8.24 -0.81
N GLU A 50 -0.75 -7.48 -0.13
CA GLU A 50 -1.91 -6.83 -0.73
C GLU A 50 -2.08 -5.41 -0.17
N LEU A 51 -2.28 -4.43 -1.06
CA LEU A 51 -2.70 -3.07 -0.74
C LEU A 51 -3.98 -2.75 -1.51
N ILE A 52 -5.02 -2.34 -0.77
CA ILE A 52 -6.34 -2.00 -1.31
C ILE A 52 -6.65 -0.55 -0.98
N LEU A 53 -6.92 0.26 -2.00
CA LEU A 53 -7.41 1.63 -1.87
C LEU A 53 -8.85 1.66 -2.32
N ASN A 54 -9.76 1.89 -1.38
CA ASN A 54 -11.19 1.99 -1.65
C ASN A 54 -11.66 3.43 -1.42
N PRO A 55 -11.71 4.28 -2.47
CA PRO A 55 -12.12 5.67 -2.34
C PRO A 55 -13.60 5.82 -1.99
N VAL A 56 -14.46 4.86 -2.35
CA VAL A 56 -15.90 4.85 -2.01
C VAL A 56 -16.10 4.62 -0.52
N ALA A 57 -15.38 3.65 0.03
CA ALA A 57 -15.41 3.37 1.48
C ALA A 57 -14.52 4.32 2.29
N GLY A 58 -13.67 5.13 1.64
CA GLY A 58 -12.76 6.05 2.29
C GLY A 58 -11.69 5.36 3.14
N VAL A 59 -11.24 4.17 2.72
CA VAL A 59 -10.27 3.36 3.48
C VAL A 59 -9.13 2.82 2.61
N LEU A 60 -7.97 2.72 3.23
CA LEU A 60 -6.79 1.99 2.79
C LEU A 60 -6.69 0.75 3.65
N ASN A 61 -6.53 -0.43 3.04
CA ASN A 61 -6.23 -1.66 3.75
C ASN A 61 -4.95 -2.25 3.20
N TRP A 62 -4.13 -2.83 4.07
CA TRP A 62 -2.96 -3.58 3.65
C TRP A 62 -2.85 -4.88 4.44
N SER A 63 -2.26 -5.89 3.80
CA SER A 63 -1.86 -7.12 4.46
C SER A 63 -0.52 -7.61 3.91
N CYS A 64 0.23 -8.28 4.77
CA CYS A 64 1.52 -8.85 4.46
C CYS A 64 1.66 -10.18 5.20
N MET A 65 1.98 -11.21 4.45
CA MET A 65 2.28 -12.54 4.92
C MET A 65 3.79 -12.75 4.84
N LYS A 66 4.37 -13.28 5.91
CA LYS A 66 5.78 -13.63 5.96
C LYS A 66 5.94 -15.03 6.51
N GLU A 67 6.60 -15.89 5.75
CA GLU A 67 7.05 -17.19 6.20
C GLU A 67 8.38 -17.05 6.95
N ASP A 68 8.47 -17.67 8.12
CA ASP A 68 9.70 -17.77 8.90
C ASP A 68 10.54 -19.00 8.49
N ILE A 69 11.75 -19.09 9.04
CA ILE A 69 12.70 -20.18 8.72
C ILE A 69 12.20 -21.58 9.11
N ASN A 70 11.15 -21.68 9.94
CA ASN A 70 10.54 -22.92 10.38
C ASN A 70 9.26 -23.25 9.61
N GLY A 71 8.92 -22.47 8.57
CA GLY A 71 7.65 -22.60 7.82
C GLY A 71 6.45 -22.01 8.56
N GLY A 72 6.68 -21.24 9.63
CA GLY A 72 5.63 -20.52 10.34
C GLY A 72 5.17 -19.31 9.52
N ILE A 73 3.86 -19.17 9.32
CA ILE A 73 3.28 -18.04 8.59
C ILE A 73 2.82 -16.98 9.58
N SER A 74 3.39 -15.77 9.47
CA SER A 74 2.93 -14.59 10.19
C SER A 74 2.12 -13.68 9.26
N LEU A 75 0.93 -13.27 9.69
CA LEU A 75 0.08 -12.31 8.98
C LEU A 75 0.04 -10.98 9.72
N SER A 76 0.49 -9.93 9.05
CA SER A 76 0.33 -8.54 9.48
C SER A 76 -0.70 -7.85 8.59
N LYS A 77 -1.56 -7.02 9.17
CA LYS A 77 -2.54 -6.24 8.42
C LYS A 77 -2.85 -4.93 9.11
N GLY A 78 -3.28 -3.94 8.33
CA GLY A 78 -3.68 -2.64 8.83
C GLY A 78 -4.78 -2.01 7.99
N SER A 79 -5.45 -1.04 8.58
CA SER A 79 -6.51 -0.25 7.93
C SER A 79 -6.37 1.19 8.36
N GLU A 80 -6.43 2.11 7.40
CA GLU A 80 -6.28 3.54 7.61
C GLU A 80 -7.36 4.30 6.84
N LYS A 81 -7.72 5.49 7.34
CA LYS A 81 -8.63 6.38 6.63
C LYS A 81 -7.92 6.91 5.38
N LEU A 82 -8.61 6.85 4.25
CA LEU A 82 -8.15 7.36 2.97
C LEU A 82 -8.83 8.71 2.70
N ASP A 83 -8.35 9.76 3.36
CA ASP A 83 -8.78 11.14 3.07
C ASP A 83 -8.11 11.68 1.79
N ASP A 84 -8.49 12.87 1.36
CA ASP A 84 -8.01 13.41 0.08
C ASP A 84 -6.51 13.75 0.11
N ALA A 85 -5.96 14.12 1.27
CA ALA A 85 -4.53 14.32 1.41
C ALA A 85 -3.77 13.00 1.27
N ALA A 86 -4.28 11.94 1.90
CA ALA A 86 -3.75 10.58 1.79
C ALA A 86 -3.77 10.07 0.35
N LYS A 87 -4.90 10.23 -0.34
CA LYS A 87 -5.03 9.86 -1.76
C LYS A 87 -3.98 10.56 -2.61
N GLN A 88 -3.85 11.88 -2.47
CA GLN A 88 -2.91 12.67 -3.25
C GLN A 88 -1.45 12.27 -2.97
N SER A 89 -1.10 12.02 -1.71
CA SER A 89 0.24 11.57 -1.34
C SER A 89 0.55 10.21 -1.97
N ILE A 90 -0.36 9.24 -1.87
CA ILE A 90 -0.20 7.90 -2.46
C ILE A 90 -0.10 7.99 -3.98
N LEU A 91 -1.00 8.75 -4.63
CA LEU A 91 -0.99 8.95 -6.08
C LEU A 91 0.35 9.49 -6.58
N ARG A 92 0.88 10.54 -5.93
CA ARG A 92 2.19 11.09 -6.26
C ARG A 92 3.28 10.06 -6.09
N ALA A 93 3.29 9.39 -4.95
CA ALA A 93 4.34 8.46 -4.58
C ALA A 93 4.44 7.26 -5.56
N PHE A 94 3.32 6.81 -6.13
CA PHE A 94 3.29 5.79 -7.18
C PHE A 94 3.51 6.32 -8.60
N ASN A 95 3.00 7.52 -8.95
CA ASN A 95 3.21 8.13 -10.27
C ASN A 95 4.67 8.60 -10.48
N ASP A 96 5.30 9.10 -9.41
CA ASP A 96 6.70 9.56 -9.42
C ASP A 96 7.70 8.40 -9.28
N TYR A 97 7.21 7.18 -9.04
CA TYR A 97 8.08 6.02 -8.93
C TYR A 97 8.72 5.75 -10.30
N PRO A 98 10.06 5.81 -10.41
CA PRO A 98 10.70 5.65 -11.70
C PRO A 98 10.47 4.22 -12.19
N LYS A 99 9.78 4.10 -13.33
CA LYS A 99 9.59 2.84 -14.02
C LYS A 99 10.93 2.44 -14.64
N TRP A 100 11.52 1.34 -14.18
CA TRP A 100 12.81 0.84 -14.66
C TRP A 100 12.65 -0.35 -15.63
N TRP A 101 11.51 -0.40 -16.32
CA TRP A 101 11.25 -1.31 -17.43
C TRP A 101 11.16 -0.52 -18.74
#